data_AF-A0A3S9SHD5-F1
#
_entry.id   AF-A0A3S9SHD5-F1
#
_cell.length_a   1.000
_cell.length_b   1.000
_cell.length_c   1.000
_cell.angle_alpha   90.00
_cell.angle_beta   90.00
_cell.angle_gamma   90.00
#
_symmetry.space_group_name_H-M   'P 1'
#
loop_
_entity.id
_entity.type
_entity.pdbx_description
1 polymer ?
#
loop_
_entity_poly.entity_id
_entity_poly.type
_entity_poly.pdbx_seq_one_letter_code
_entity_poly.pdbx_strand_id
1 'polypeptide(L)'
;MQTKELAEQTGLSAATLRYYEQEGLLRPERNANGYREYGARDLEWVGFILRLKDMGVPLSQIKEYARLRHLGDETVPERYRILQEHQAALERKRQELDAHRAFLERKLAWYREKMGGWE
;
A
#
# COMPACT_ATOMS: atom_id res chain seq x y z
N MET A 1 -4.78 -2.78 -21.88
CA MET A 1 -3.63 -3.63 -21.48
C MET A 1 -4.12 -5.02 -21.15
N GLN A 2 -3.38 -6.07 -21.51
CA GLN A 2 -3.69 -7.45 -21.09
C GLN A 2 -2.98 -7.81 -19.78
N THR A 3 -3.32 -8.95 -19.16
CA THR A 3 -2.73 -9.38 -17.87
C THR A 3 -1.20 -9.41 -17.88
N LYS A 4 -0.57 -9.83 -18.99
CA LYS A 4 0.90 -9.89 -19.10
C LYS A 4 1.53 -8.49 -19.03
N GLU A 5 0.96 -7.55 -19.75
CA GLU A 5 1.44 -6.17 -19.79
C GLU A 5 1.23 -5.47 -18.44
N LEU A 6 0.08 -5.67 -17.80
CA LEU A 6 -0.16 -5.15 -16.45
C LEU A 6 0.82 -5.74 -15.43
N ALA A 7 1.11 -7.05 -15.54
CA ALA A 7 2.08 -7.73 -14.69
C ALA A 7 3.49 -7.11 -14.83
N GLU A 8 3.94 -6.90 -16.07
CA GLU A 8 5.22 -6.25 -16.36
C GLU A 8 5.29 -4.82 -15.79
N GLN A 9 4.25 -4.00 -16.00
CA GLN A 9 4.24 -2.61 -15.53
C GLN A 9 4.12 -2.47 -14.01
N THR A 10 3.45 -3.41 -13.34
CA THR A 10 3.24 -3.37 -11.87
C THR A 10 4.30 -4.16 -11.10
N GLY A 11 5.16 -4.92 -11.79
CA GLY A 11 6.10 -5.86 -11.17
C GLY A 11 5.42 -7.06 -10.51
N LEU A 12 4.12 -7.27 -10.71
CA LEU A 12 3.37 -8.38 -10.14
C LEU A 12 3.37 -9.59 -11.06
N SER A 13 3.26 -10.78 -10.46
CA SER A 13 3.02 -11.98 -11.27
C SER A 13 1.58 -11.99 -11.80
N ALA A 14 1.37 -12.63 -12.95
CA ALA A 14 0.02 -12.88 -13.46
C ALA A 14 -0.83 -13.69 -12.46
N ALA A 15 -0.23 -14.54 -11.62
CA ALA A 15 -0.92 -15.25 -10.55
C ALA A 15 -1.41 -14.29 -9.46
N THR A 16 -0.62 -13.29 -9.09
CA THR A 16 -1.01 -12.25 -8.13
C THR A 16 -2.14 -11.38 -8.65
N LEU A 17 -2.13 -11.02 -9.94
CA LEU A 17 -3.24 -10.28 -10.56
C LEU A 17 -4.54 -11.10 -10.54
N ARG A 18 -4.47 -12.40 -10.87
CA ARG A 18 -5.63 -13.30 -10.76
C ARG A 18 -6.12 -13.44 -9.32
N TYR A 19 -5.19 -13.51 -8.36
CA TYR A 19 -5.54 -13.52 -6.94
C TYR A 19 -6.27 -12.23 -6.53
N TYR A 20 -5.81 -11.07 -6.99
CA TYR A 20 -6.51 -9.80 -6.74
C TYR A 20 -7.90 -9.74 -7.38
N GLU A 21 -8.11 -10.35 -8.55
CA GLU A 21 -9.46 -10.52 -9.11
C GLU A 21 -10.33 -11.41 -8.22
N GLN A 22 -9.81 -12.55 -7.75
CA GLN A 22 -10.54 -13.47 -6.86
C GLN A 22 -10.94 -12.81 -5.54
N GLU A 23 -10.06 -11.97 -5.00
CA GLU A 23 -10.32 -11.19 -3.79
C GLU A 23 -11.22 -9.96 -4.04
N GLY A 24 -11.63 -9.71 -5.29
CA GLY A 24 -12.51 -8.61 -5.67
C GLY A 24 -11.84 -7.23 -5.70
N LEU A 25 -10.51 -7.20 -5.66
CA LEU A 25 -9.71 -5.97 -5.73
C LEU A 25 -9.62 -5.43 -7.15
N LEU A 26 -9.62 -6.31 -8.15
CA LEU A 26 -9.62 -5.96 -9.57
C LEU A 26 -10.85 -6.55 -10.25
N ARG A 27 -11.43 -5.78 -11.18
CA ARG A 27 -12.58 -6.20 -12.00
C ARG A 27 -12.33 -5.79 -13.45
N PRO A 28 -11.43 -6.47 -14.17
CA PRO A 28 -11.15 -6.12 -15.55
C PRO A 28 -12.39 -6.28 -16.42
N GLU A 29 -12.50 -5.42 -17.42
CA GLU A 29 -13.44 -5.62 -18.51
C GLU A 29 -12.97 -6.79 -19.38
N ARG A 30 -13.87 -7.28 -20.24
CA ARG A 30 -13.52 -8.25 -21.27
C ARG A 30 -13.68 -7.61 -22.63
N ASN A 31 -12.66 -7.73 -23.46
CA ASN A 31 -12.72 -7.25 -24.84
C ASN A 31 -13.60 -8.16 -25.70
N ALA A 32 -13.80 -7.79 -26.97
CA ALA A 32 -14.64 -8.52 -27.93
C ALA A 32 -14.23 -10.00 -28.13
N ASN A 33 -12.97 -10.34 -27.87
CA ASN A 33 -12.44 -11.70 -27.97
C ASN A 33 -12.51 -12.47 -26.63
N GLY A 34 -13.13 -11.89 -25.60
CA GLY A 34 -13.29 -12.48 -24.27
C GLY A 34 -12.06 -12.42 -23.38
N TYR A 35 -10.98 -11.76 -23.81
CA TYR A 35 -9.76 -11.58 -23.01
C TYR A 35 -9.92 -10.43 -22.00
N ARG A 36 -9.18 -10.53 -20.89
CA ARG A 36 -9.13 -9.47 -19.87
C ARG A 36 -8.49 -8.22 -20.45
N GLU A 37 -9.15 -7.10 -20.21
CA GLU A 37 -8.69 -5.78 -20.59
C GLU A 37 -8.66 -4.88 -19.36
N TYR A 38 -7.48 -4.31 -19.10
CA TYR A 38 -7.23 -3.34 -18.04
C TYR A 38 -6.91 -1.99 -18.67
N GLY A 39 -7.49 -0.93 -18.11
CA GLY A 39 -7.24 0.45 -18.49
C GLY A 39 -6.17 1.12 -17.62
N ALA A 40 -5.82 2.37 -17.95
CA ALA A 40 -4.89 3.17 -17.16
C ALA A 40 -5.33 3.32 -15.68
N ARG A 41 -6.64 3.43 -15.44
CA ARG A 41 -7.22 3.49 -14.09
C ARG A 41 -7.01 2.22 -13.27
N ASP A 42 -6.86 1.06 -13.91
CA ASP A 42 -6.54 -0.19 -13.22
C ASP A 42 -5.07 -0.23 -12.81
N LEU A 43 -4.17 0.28 -13.66
CA LEU A 43 -2.75 0.39 -13.34
C LEU A 43 -2.52 1.31 -12.13
N GLU A 44 -3.12 2.50 -12.14
CA GLU A 44 -3.07 3.44 -11.01
C GLU A 44 -3.63 2.79 -9.73
N TRP A 45 -4.74 2.06 -9.87
CA TRP A 45 -5.38 1.37 -8.77
C TRP A 45 -4.52 0.24 -8.19
N VAL A 46 -3.86 -0.56 -9.03
CA VAL A 46 -2.88 -1.56 -8.57
C VAL A 46 -1.74 -0.88 -7.83
N GLY A 47 -1.19 0.22 -8.38
CA GLY A 47 -0.15 1.00 -7.70
C GLY A 47 -0.59 1.45 -6.30
N PHE A 48 -1.82 1.95 -6.18
CA PHE A 48 -2.40 2.32 -4.89
C PHE A 48 -2.54 1.14 -3.92
N ILE A 49 -3.03 -0.02 -4.37
CA ILE A 49 -3.09 -1.25 -3.57
C ILE A 49 -1.70 -1.62 -3.03
N LEU A 50 -0.67 -1.56 -3.88
CA LEU A 50 0.70 -1.89 -3.48
C LEU A 50 1.21 -0.93 -2.41
N ARG A 51 0.95 0.37 -2.53
CA ARG A 51 1.31 1.35 -1.50
C ARG A 51 0.60 1.08 -0.17
N LEU A 52 -0.69 0.75 -0.19
CA LEU A 52 -1.41 0.35 1.03
C LEU A 52 -0.77 -0.88 1.68
N LYS A 53 -0.41 -1.90 0.89
CA LYS A 53 0.25 -3.10 1.40
C LYS A 53 1.63 -2.81 2.00
N ASP A 54 2.43 -1.96 1.34
CA ASP A 54 3.76 -1.55 1.85
C ASP A 54 3.66 -0.80 3.18
N MET A 55 2.57 -0.08 3.39
CA MET A 55 2.24 0.59 4.67
C MET A 55 1.69 -0.37 5.74
N GLY A 56 1.64 -1.68 5.46
CA GLY A 56 1.16 -2.70 6.38
C GLY A 56 -0.37 -2.74 6.54
N VAL A 57 -1.12 -2.11 5.62
CA VAL A 57 -2.59 -2.17 5.67
C VAL A 57 -3.05 -3.61 5.39
N PRO A 58 -3.87 -4.21 6.29
CA PRO A 58 -4.35 -5.57 6.09
C PRO A 58 -5.17 -5.71 4.82
N LEU A 59 -5.04 -6.84 4.13
CA LEU A 59 -5.76 -7.12 2.87
C LEU A 59 -7.29 -6.99 3.05
N SER A 60 -7.83 -7.34 4.22
CA SER A 60 -9.25 -7.17 4.55
C SER A 60 -9.72 -5.72 4.45
N GLN A 61 -8.91 -4.76 4.89
CA GLN A 61 -9.23 -3.33 4.80
C GLN A 61 -9.10 -2.81 3.38
N ILE A 62 -8.10 -3.29 2.62
CA ILE A 62 -7.96 -2.98 1.20
C ILE A 62 -9.18 -3.48 0.40
N LYS A 63 -9.69 -4.67 0.74
CA LYS A 63 -10.92 -5.22 0.15
C LYS A 63 -12.13 -4.36 0.46
N GLU A 64 -12.25 -3.85 1.68
CA GLU A 64 -13.35 -2.95 2.04
C GLU A 64 -13.27 -1.63 1.26
N TYR A 65 -12.07 -1.03 1.15
CA TYR A 65 -11.87 0.14 0.31
C TYR A 65 -12.24 -0.14 -1.16
N ALA A 66 -11.83 -1.30 -1.70
CA ALA A 66 -12.15 -1.71 -3.07
C ALA A 66 -13.67 -1.84 -3.28
N ARG A 67 -14.38 -2.41 -2.30
CA ARG A 67 -15.84 -2.53 -2.31
C ARG A 67 -16.51 -1.15 -2.36
N LEU A 68 -16.08 -0.22 -1.49
CA LEU A 68 -16.58 1.15 -1.48
C LEU A 68 -16.30 1.86 -2.81
N ARG A 69 -15.06 1.78 -3.30
CA ARG A 69 -14.66 2.37 -4.60
C ARG A 69 -15.55 1.88 -5.75
N HIS A 70 -15.98 0.62 -5.71
CA HIS A 70 -16.85 0.06 -6.73
C HIS A 70 -18.29 0.60 -6.68
N LEU A 71 -18.79 0.96 -5.51
CA LEU A 71 -20.13 1.57 -5.38
C LEU A 71 -20.18 2.92 -6.09
N GLY A 72 -19.09 3.68 -6.03
CA GLY A 72 -18.93 4.93 -6.76
C GLY A 72 -18.70 6.10 -5.84
N ASP A 73 -19.08 7.28 -6.33
CA ASP A 73 -18.75 8.55 -5.67
C ASP A 73 -19.57 8.81 -4.41
N GLU A 74 -20.69 8.10 -4.19
CA GLU A 74 -21.45 8.16 -2.96
C GLU A 74 -20.65 7.69 -1.73
N THR A 75 -19.60 6.90 -1.94
CA THR A 75 -18.73 6.40 -0.87
C THR A 75 -17.42 7.18 -0.68
N VAL A 76 -17.25 8.31 -1.37
CA VAL A 76 -16.06 9.16 -1.22
C VAL A 76 -15.80 9.53 0.25
N PRO A 77 -16.80 9.94 1.05
CA PRO A 77 -16.58 10.28 2.46
C PRO A 77 -16.01 9.11 3.28
N GLU A 78 -16.52 7.89 3.07
CA GLU A 78 -16.09 6.68 3.76
C GLU A 78 -14.68 6.28 3.36
N ARG A 79 -14.37 6.33 2.05
CA ARG A 79 -13.01 6.09 1.53
C ARG A 79 -12.01 7.09 2.08
N TYR A 80 -12.40 8.38 2.14
CA TYR A 80 -11.58 9.42 2.73
C TYR A 80 -11.30 9.17 4.22
N ARG A 81 -12.33 8.78 4.99
CA ARG A 81 -12.18 8.44 6.41
C ARG A 81 -11.18 7.29 6.63
N ILE A 82 -11.28 6.22 5.83
CA ILE A 82 -10.32 5.10 5.90
C ILE A 82 -8.89 5.60 5.70
N LEU A 83 -8.67 6.48 4.71
CA LEU A 83 -7.34 7.04 4.46
C LEU A 83 -6.85 7.97 5.58
N GLN A 84 -7.74 8.76 6.18
CA GLN A 84 -7.39 9.59 7.34
C GLN A 84 -6.97 8.74 8.55
N GLU A 85 -7.66 7.63 8.81
CA GLU A 85 -7.32 6.71 9.90
C GLU A 85 -5.93 6.09 9.68
N HIS A 86 -5.60 5.71 8.44
CA HIS A 86 -4.28 5.22 8.08
C HIS A 86 -3.20 6.30 8.19
N GLN A 87 -3.47 7.51 7.73
CA GLN A 87 -2.54 8.64 7.85
C GLN A 87 -2.22 8.91 9.33
N ALA A 88 -3.23 8.91 10.21
CA ALA A 88 -3.03 9.08 11.64
C ALA A 88 -2.21 7.92 12.25
N ALA A 89 -2.40 6.69 11.78
CA ALA A 89 -1.61 5.54 12.22
C ALA A 89 -0.14 5.65 11.82
N LEU A 90 0.15 6.09 10.58
CA LEU A 90 1.50 6.33 10.11
C LEU A 90 2.21 7.42 10.91
N GLU A 91 1.48 8.49 11.25
CA GLU A 91 2.03 9.58 12.05
C GLU A 91 2.42 9.09 13.46
N ARG A 92 1.57 8.28 14.11
CA ARG A 92 1.92 7.64 15.39
C ARG A 92 3.15 6.75 15.26
N LYS A 93 3.26 5.99 14.18
CA LYS A 93 4.41 5.11 13.95
C LYS A 93 5.70 5.91 13.74
N ARG A 94 5.63 7.03 13.01
CA ARG A 94 6.75 7.96 12.82
C ARG A 94 7.26 8.47 14.17
N GLN A 95 6.36 8.98 15.02
CA GLN A 95 6.71 9.51 16.34
C GLN A 95 7.37 8.45 17.24
N GLU A 96 6.88 7.21 17.21
CA GLU A 96 7.50 6.09 17.91
C GLU A 96 8.93 5.80 17.41
N LEU A 97 9.12 5.75 16.09
CA LEU A 97 10.43 5.53 15.47
C LEU A 97 11.41 6.66 15.78
N ASP A 98 10.95 7.91 15.77
CA ASP A 98 11.77 9.07 16.12
C ASP A 98 12.20 9.02 17.59
N ALA A 99 11.32 8.59 18.49
CA ALA A 99 11.67 8.38 19.90
C ALA A 99 12.73 7.27 20.08
N HIS A 100 12.62 6.16 19.36
CA HIS A 100 13.62 5.10 19.36
C HIS A 100 14.97 5.57 18.81
N ARG A 101 14.95 6.33 17.71
CA ARG A 101 16.14 6.93 17.13
C ARG A 101 16.84 7.85 18.12
N ALA A 102 16.10 8.76 18.77
CA ALA A 102 16.67 9.66 19.77
C ALA A 102 17.28 8.91 20.95
N PHE A 103 16.69 7.78 21.37
CA PHE A 103 17.27 6.91 22.38
C PHE A 103 18.62 6.33 21.95
N LEU A 104 18.71 5.79 20.72
CA LEU A 104 19.95 5.25 20.17
C LEU A 104 21.02 6.33 20.01
N GLU A 105 20.66 7.51 19.53
CA GLU A 105 21.59 8.65 19.39
C GLU A 105 22.22 9.03 20.73
N ARG A 106 21.44 9.08 21.82
CA ARG A 106 21.97 9.31 23.18
C ARG A 106 22.91 8.18 23.64
N LYS A 107 22.54 6.92 23.40
CA LYS A 107 23.39 5.77 23.76
C LYS A 107 24.72 5.78 22.99
N LEU A 108 24.68 6.06 21.69
CA LEU A 108 25.88 6.15 20.85
C LEU A 108 26.78 7.32 21.26
N ALA A 109 26.20 8.48 21.60
CA ALA A 109 26.95 9.61 22.14
C ALA A 109 27.70 9.24 23.43
N TRP A 110 27.02 8.56 24.36
CA TRP A 110 27.64 8.06 25.59
C TRP A 110 28.81 7.10 25.32
N TYR A 111 28.65 6.16 24.38
CA TYR A 111 29.74 5.26 24.02
C TYR A 111 30.91 5.98 23.35
N ARG A 112 30.67 7.00 22.51
CA ARG A 112 31.73 7.81 21.91
C ARG A 112 32.59 8.52 22.96
N GLU A 113 31.95 9.11 23.97
CA GLU A 113 32.65 9.71 25.11
C GLU A 113 33.48 8.66 25.88
N LYS A 114 32.89 7.48 26.13
CA LYS A 114 33.60 6.40 26.83
C LYS A 114 34.75 5.79 26.04
N MET A 115 34.69 5.76 24.71
CA MET A 115 35.79 5.30 23.85
C MET A 115 36.89 6.35 23.72
N GLY A 116 36.55 7.65 23.71
CA GLY A 116 37.52 8.76 23.67
C GLY A 116 38.23 9.04 24.99
N GLY A 117 37.90 8.34 26.07
CA GLY A 117 38.61 8.39 27.36
C GLY A 117 39.67 7.31 27.55
N TRP A 118 40.10 6.64 26.47
CA TRP A 118 41.18 5.63 26.45
C TRP A 118 42.43 6.09 25.67
N GLU A 119 42.59 7.40 25.46
CA GLU A 119 43.85 8.04 25.05
C GLU A 119 44.41 8.84 26.23
#